data_AF-K1XQ19-F1
#
_entry.id   AF-K1XQ19-F1
#
_cell.length_a   1.000
_cell.length_b   1.000
_cell.length_c   1.000
_cell.angle_alpha   90.00
_cell.angle_beta   90.00
_cell.angle_gamma   90.00
#
_symmetry.space_group_name_H-M   'P 1'
#
loop_
_entity.id
_entity.type
_entity.pdbx_description
1 polymer ?
#
loop_
_entity_poly.entity_id
_entity_poly.type
_entity_poly.pdbx_seq_one_letter_code
_entity_poly.pdbx_strand_id
1 'polypeptide(L)'
;MRKIFFALVALFAIVSFSTNAQGQNLNYDNYFTKERLRIDLVFAGDAREQSIFLDALQKEGEWSGSKTNLNDNFNYGEYRYEVYTKTGEKIFSQGFSTLFQEWRTTAESKTTPRAFTGSYRIPFPKEPVTVKFFEREKSNGKFELLYSLNIDPADKMINREKENNFKVTSIL
;
A
#
# COMPACT_ATOMS: atom_id res chain seq x y z
N MET A 1 5.07 29.17 45.90
CA MET A 1 3.77 28.76 45.30
C MET A 1 3.59 29.24 43.86
N ARG A 2 3.76 30.54 43.53
CA ARG A 2 3.62 31.07 42.14
C ARG A 2 4.49 30.34 41.09
N LYS A 3 5.75 30.02 41.39
CA LYS A 3 6.68 29.32 40.47
C LYS A 3 6.29 27.86 40.19
N ILE A 4 5.69 27.17 41.16
CA ILE A 4 5.19 25.79 41.01
C ILE A 4 3.93 25.77 40.15
N PHE A 5 3.09 26.81 40.29
CA PHE A 5 1.91 27.00 39.45
C PHE A 5 2.28 27.25 37.97
N PHE A 6 3.28 28.08 37.69
CA PHE A 6 3.79 28.28 36.32
C PHE A 6 4.43 27.00 35.72
N ALA A 7 5.11 26.20 36.53
CA ALA A 7 5.67 24.92 36.09
C ALA A 7 4.59 23.87 35.76
N LEU A 8 3.50 23.83 36.53
CA LEU A 8 2.35 22.94 36.27
C LEU A 8 1.55 23.36 35.02
N VAL A 9 1.40 24.66 34.76
CA VAL A 9 0.76 25.17 33.54
C VAL A 9 1.61 24.86 32.30
N ALA A 10 2.94 24.98 32.39
CA ALA A 10 3.85 24.61 31.30
C ALA A 10 3.82 23.10 31.00
N LEU A 11 3.70 22.25 32.03
CA LEU A 11 3.58 20.80 31.86
C LEU A 11 2.24 20.40 31.21
N PHE A 12 1.14 21.11 31.52
CA PHE A 12 -0.18 20.89 30.91
C PHE A 12 -0.23 21.34 29.43
N ALA A 13 0.52 22.38 29.06
CA ALA A 13 0.64 22.85 27.68
C ALA A 13 1.45 21.90 26.78
N ILE A 14 2.43 21.16 27.34
CA ILE A 14 3.24 20.19 26.60
C ILE A 14 2.46 18.88 26.35
N VAL A 15 1.59 18.48 27.28
CA VAL A 15 0.78 17.25 27.13
C VAL A 15 -0.34 17.42 26.09
N SER A 16 -0.84 18.63 25.88
CA SER A 16 -1.92 18.92 24.92
C SER A 16 -1.49 18.90 23.44
N PHE A 17 -0.19 18.79 23.13
CA PHE A 17 0.29 18.69 21.74
C PHE A 17 0.32 17.25 21.19
N SER A 18 -0.07 16.26 21.98
CA SER A 18 0.01 14.84 21.62
C SER A 18 -1.33 14.26 21.12
N THR A 19 -2.13 15.04 20.38
CA THR A 19 -3.38 14.53 19.81
C THR A 19 -3.50 14.90 18.33
N ASN A 20 -2.76 14.21 17.46
CA ASN A 20 -3.08 14.17 16.03
C ASN A 20 -2.63 12.84 15.42
N ALA A 21 -3.40 11.80 15.74
CA ALA A 21 -3.57 10.66 14.86
C ALA A 21 -5.04 10.21 14.96
N GLN A 22 -5.97 11.15 14.76
CA GLN A 22 -7.31 10.75 14.35
C GLN A 22 -7.14 10.12 12.97
N GLY A 23 -7.31 8.79 12.89
CA GLY A 23 -7.45 8.13 11.61
C GLY A 23 -8.52 8.87 10.82
N GLN A 24 -8.14 9.45 9.69
CA GLN A 24 -9.09 10.11 8.81
C GLN A 24 -10.20 9.10 8.53
N ASN A 25 -11.44 9.49 8.84
CA ASN A 25 -12.62 8.68 8.51
C ASN A 25 -12.86 8.84 7.01
N LEU A 26 -12.04 8.14 6.23
CA LEU A 26 -12.09 8.16 4.78
C LEU A 26 -13.39 7.51 4.33
N ASN A 27 -14.18 8.27 3.58
CA ASN A 27 -15.35 7.71 2.91
C ASN A 27 -14.90 7.08 1.58
N TYR A 28 -15.04 5.76 1.45
CA TYR A 28 -14.71 5.00 0.24
C TYR A 28 -15.30 5.62 -1.03
N ASP A 29 -16.57 6.00 -0.98
CA ASP A 29 -17.30 6.49 -2.14
C ASP A 29 -16.81 7.87 -2.61
N ASN A 30 -16.01 8.59 -1.83
CA ASN A 30 -15.39 9.83 -2.31
C ASN A 30 -14.25 9.56 -3.30
N TYR A 31 -13.54 8.45 -3.15
CA TYR A 31 -12.28 8.20 -3.87
C TYR A 31 -12.34 7.04 -4.84
N PHE A 32 -13.20 6.05 -4.59
CA PHE A 32 -13.16 4.77 -5.27
C PHE A 32 -14.50 4.39 -5.90
N THR A 33 -14.43 3.65 -7.00
CA THR A 33 -15.57 3.01 -7.65
C THR A 33 -15.81 1.63 -7.05
N LYS A 34 -16.82 0.88 -7.51
CA LYS A 34 -17.09 -0.46 -6.97
C LYS A 34 -16.10 -1.52 -7.46
N GLU A 35 -15.43 -1.26 -8.57
CA GLU A 35 -14.45 -2.14 -9.19
C GLU A 35 -13.10 -2.08 -8.48
N ARG A 36 -12.16 -2.94 -8.88
CA ARG A 36 -10.78 -2.94 -8.39
C ARG A 36 -9.78 -2.80 -9.52
N LEU A 37 -8.64 -2.18 -9.20
CA LEU A 37 -7.46 -2.13 -10.06
C LEU A 37 -6.48 -3.20 -9.60
N ARG A 38 -6.15 -4.15 -10.48
CA ARG A 38 -5.01 -5.06 -10.31
C ARG A 38 -3.77 -4.41 -10.91
N ILE A 39 -2.69 -4.43 -10.14
CA ILE A 39 -1.37 -3.93 -10.48
C ILE A 39 -0.43 -5.12 -10.45
N ASP A 40 -0.02 -5.58 -11.63
CA ASP A 40 0.92 -6.69 -11.77
C ASP A 40 2.34 -6.12 -11.80
N LEU A 41 3.19 -6.63 -10.91
CA LEU A 41 4.55 -6.16 -10.71
C LEU A 41 5.53 -7.32 -10.81
N VAL A 42 6.75 -7.02 -11.26
CA VAL A 42 7.90 -7.90 -11.21
C VAL A 42 8.87 -7.39 -10.15
N PHE A 43 9.09 -8.19 -9.11
CA PHE A 43 10.17 -7.99 -8.16
C PHE A 43 11.40 -8.71 -8.70
N ALA A 44 12.51 -7.99 -8.89
CA ALA A 44 13.74 -8.56 -9.38
C ALA A 44 14.94 -8.15 -8.52
N GLY A 45 15.89 -9.04 -8.36
CA GLY A 45 17.10 -8.77 -7.58
C GLY A 45 17.75 -10.03 -7.02
N ASP A 46 18.52 -9.82 -5.96
CA ASP A 46 19.35 -10.83 -5.32
C ASP A 46 19.35 -10.62 -3.78
N ALA A 47 20.28 -11.24 -3.05
CA ALA A 47 20.40 -11.09 -1.60
C ALA A 47 20.73 -9.65 -1.14
N ARG A 48 21.29 -8.81 -2.00
CA ARG A 48 21.83 -7.47 -1.69
C ARG A 48 20.91 -6.36 -2.14
N GLU A 49 20.36 -6.48 -3.34
CA GLU A 49 19.54 -5.43 -3.94
C GLU A 49 18.21 -5.96 -4.50
N GLN A 50 17.26 -5.05 -4.66
CA GLN A 50 15.99 -5.35 -5.31
C GLN A 50 15.46 -4.14 -6.07
N SER A 51 14.58 -4.41 -7.03
CA SER A 51 13.84 -3.42 -7.80
C SER A 51 12.45 -3.96 -8.13
N ILE A 52 11.52 -3.04 -8.35
CA ILE A 52 10.15 -3.35 -8.76
C ILE A 52 9.93 -2.74 -10.15
N PHE A 53 9.35 -3.53 -11.04
CA PHE A 53 8.95 -3.10 -12.38
C PHE A 53 7.44 -3.30 -12.56
N LEU A 54 6.78 -2.36 -13.23
CA LEU A 54 5.39 -2.52 -13.65
C LEU A 54 5.32 -3.51 -14.81
N ASP A 55 4.47 -4.53 -14.68
CA ASP A 55 4.16 -5.48 -15.74
C ASP A 55 2.86 -5.06 -16.46
N ALA A 56 1.76 -4.97 -15.70
CA ALA A 56 0.45 -4.64 -16.25
C ALA A 56 -0.48 -3.93 -15.27
N LEU A 57 -1.47 -3.23 -15.82
CA LEU A 57 -2.60 -2.66 -15.10
C LEU A 57 -3.91 -3.22 -15.66
N GLN A 58 -4.78 -3.71 -14.78
CA GLN A 58 -6.05 -4.32 -15.17
C GLN A 58 -7.19 -3.81 -14.29
N LYS A 59 -8.28 -3.36 -14.91
CA LYS A 59 -9.56 -3.18 -14.22
C LYS A 59 -10.25 -4.54 -14.12
N GLU A 60 -10.47 -5.00 -12.90
CA GLU A 60 -11.21 -6.23 -12.62
C GLU A 60 -12.63 -5.91 -12.11
N GLY A 61 -13.38 -6.94 -11.75
CA GLY A 61 -14.72 -6.82 -11.16
C GLY A 61 -14.73 -6.17 -9.78
N GLU A 62 -15.76 -6.47 -8.98
CA GLU A 62 -16.02 -5.76 -7.73
C GLU A 62 -14.87 -5.90 -6.70
N TRP A 63 -14.63 -4.81 -5.98
CA TRP A 63 -13.72 -4.76 -4.85
C TRP A 63 -14.21 -5.65 -3.72
N SER A 64 -13.37 -6.59 -3.32
CA SER A 64 -13.67 -7.61 -2.30
C SER A 64 -13.04 -7.30 -0.93
N GLY A 65 -12.31 -6.20 -0.80
CA GLY A 65 -11.70 -5.78 0.47
C GLY A 65 -12.62 -4.87 1.28
N SER A 66 -12.08 -4.31 2.36
CA SER A 66 -12.83 -3.39 3.23
C SER A 66 -13.17 -2.09 2.49
N LYS A 67 -14.37 -1.57 2.74
CA LYS A 67 -14.80 -0.21 2.35
C LYS A 67 -14.82 0.77 3.53
N THR A 68 -14.46 0.30 4.72
CA THR A 68 -14.50 1.08 5.97
C THR A 68 -13.10 1.26 6.55
N ASN A 69 -12.31 0.19 6.58
CA ASN A 69 -10.91 0.21 7.04
C ASN A 69 -9.99 0.28 5.83
N LEU A 70 -9.86 1.48 5.24
CA LEU A 70 -9.08 1.69 4.02
C LEU A 70 -7.57 1.75 4.26
N ASN A 71 -7.17 2.10 5.47
CA ASN A 71 -5.77 2.12 5.87
C ASN A 71 -5.50 1.00 6.88
N ASP A 72 -4.51 0.17 6.59
CA ASP A 72 -3.93 -0.77 7.55
C ASP A 72 -3.29 -0.03 8.74
N ASN A 73 -3.84 -0.24 9.94
CA ASN A 73 -3.37 0.34 11.19
C ASN A 73 -2.31 -0.51 11.90
N PHE A 74 -2.15 -1.77 11.48
CA PHE A 74 -1.30 -2.73 12.18
C PHE A 74 0.13 -2.74 11.64
N ASN A 75 0.36 -2.12 10.48
CA ASN A 75 1.66 -2.10 9.82
C ASN A 75 2.23 -3.52 9.69
N TYR A 76 1.43 -4.49 9.23
CA TYR A 76 1.90 -5.86 9.03
C TYR A 76 2.61 -6.03 7.68
N GLY A 77 3.35 -7.13 7.54
CA GLY A 77 4.08 -7.46 6.31
C GLY A 77 5.49 -6.89 6.24
N GLU A 78 6.26 -7.47 5.32
CA GLU A 78 7.61 -7.01 4.97
C GLU A 78 7.58 -5.86 3.97
N TYR A 79 6.50 -5.75 3.22
CA TYR A 79 6.23 -4.65 2.35
C TYR A 79 4.87 -4.03 2.68
N ARG A 80 4.67 -2.81 2.18
CA ARG A 80 3.39 -2.12 2.21
C ARG A 80 3.22 -1.35 0.93
N TYR A 81 2.00 -1.21 0.46
CA TYR A 81 1.68 -0.20 -0.53
C TYR A 81 0.64 0.78 -0.01
N GLU A 82 0.78 2.03 -0.43
CA GLU A 82 -0.05 3.16 -0.06
C GLU A 82 -0.50 3.91 -1.30
N VAL A 83 -1.74 4.39 -1.30
CA VAL A 83 -2.34 5.14 -2.40
C VAL A 83 -2.57 6.57 -1.96
N TYR A 84 -2.10 7.52 -2.76
CA TYR A 84 -2.21 8.95 -2.50
C TYR A 84 -2.97 9.66 -3.60
N THR A 85 -3.78 10.64 -3.23
CA THR A 85 -4.35 11.61 -4.17
C THR A 85 -3.26 12.54 -4.72
N LYS A 86 -3.57 13.30 -5.77
CA LYS A 86 -2.69 14.37 -6.28
C LYS A 86 -2.31 15.41 -5.21
N THR A 87 -3.17 15.63 -4.21
CA THR A 87 -2.92 16.59 -3.14
C THR A 87 -2.06 16.02 -2.00
N GLY A 88 -1.69 14.73 -2.07
CA GLY A 88 -0.87 14.05 -1.08
C GLY A 88 -1.66 13.42 0.07
N GLU A 89 -2.99 13.36 -0.02
CA GLU A 89 -3.82 12.66 0.96
C GLU A 89 -3.71 11.15 0.77
N LYS A 90 -3.42 10.40 1.84
CA LYS A 90 -3.39 8.93 1.81
C LYS A 90 -4.81 8.38 1.93
N ILE A 91 -5.23 7.64 0.91
CA ILE A 91 -6.62 7.15 0.77
C ILE A 91 -6.76 5.63 0.85
N PHE A 92 -5.65 4.90 0.83
CA PHE A 92 -5.62 3.44 1.01
C PHE A 92 -4.23 2.97 1.43
N SER A 93 -4.14 1.92 2.25
CA SER A 93 -2.89 1.21 2.49
C SER A 93 -3.08 -0.25 2.87
N GLN A 94 -2.17 -1.11 2.42
CA GLN A 94 -2.18 -2.53 2.77
C GLN A 94 -0.75 -3.10 2.87
N GLY A 95 -0.49 -3.83 3.96
CA GLY A 95 0.71 -4.63 4.16
C GLY A 95 0.68 -5.97 3.43
N PHE A 96 1.85 -6.49 3.06
CA PHE A 96 2.00 -7.80 2.41
C PHE A 96 3.41 -8.39 2.58
N SER A 97 3.55 -9.67 2.24
CA SER A 97 4.83 -10.38 2.08
C SER A 97 4.81 -11.15 0.75
N THR A 98 5.99 -11.53 0.25
CA THR A 98 6.13 -12.18 -1.06
C THR A 98 7.08 -13.36 -1.00
N LEU A 99 6.89 -14.32 -1.91
CA LEU A 99 7.85 -15.41 -2.12
C LEU A 99 9.23 -14.88 -2.53
N PHE A 100 9.29 -13.75 -3.25
CA PHE A 100 10.56 -13.11 -3.58
C PHE A 100 11.36 -12.72 -2.33
N GLN A 101 10.71 -12.13 -1.32
CA GLN A 101 11.37 -11.77 -0.07
C GLN A 101 11.84 -12.99 0.72
N GLU A 102 11.06 -14.07 0.73
CA GLU A 102 11.50 -15.34 1.32
C GLU A 102 12.72 -15.89 0.56
N TRP A 103 12.65 -15.93 -0.77
CA TRP A 103 13.73 -16.41 -1.64
C TRP A 103 15.02 -15.61 -1.48
N ARG A 104 14.95 -14.27 -1.28
CA ARG A 104 16.13 -13.42 -1.03
C ARG A 104 16.94 -13.84 0.20
N THR A 105 16.35 -14.57 1.14
CA THR A 105 17.04 -15.09 2.33
C THR A 105 17.76 -16.43 2.11
N THR A 106 17.64 -17.03 0.93
CA THR A 106 18.25 -18.32 0.60
C THR A 106 19.73 -18.21 0.25
N ALA A 107 20.43 -19.34 0.15
CA ALA A 107 21.81 -19.35 -0.34
C ALA A 107 21.91 -19.01 -1.84
N GLU A 108 20.89 -19.35 -2.63
CA GLU A 108 20.87 -19.13 -4.07
C GLU A 108 20.87 -17.64 -4.44
N SER A 109 20.11 -16.81 -3.70
CA SER A 109 20.04 -15.37 -3.95
C SER A 109 21.38 -14.65 -3.80
N LYS A 110 22.39 -15.29 -3.18
CA LYS A 110 23.75 -14.72 -3.07
C LYS A 110 24.55 -14.81 -4.37
N THR A 111 24.15 -15.67 -5.30
CA THR A 111 24.89 -15.95 -6.53
C THR A 111 24.09 -15.75 -7.80
N THR A 112 22.75 -15.82 -7.73
CA THR A 112 21.88 -15.80 -8.90
C THR A 112 20.75 -14.80 -8.72
N PRO A 113 20.71 -13.70 -9.49
CA PRO A 113 19.56 -12.80 -9.53
C PRO A 113 18.33 -13.51 -10.13
N ARG A 114 17.14 -13.23 -9.58
CA ARG A 114 15.87 -13.76 -10.09
C ARG A 114 14.80 -12.69 -10.11
N ALA A 115 13.75 -12.97 -10.89
CA ALA A 115 12.56 -12.15 -11.00
C ALA A 115 11.31 -12.97 -10.64
N PHE A 116 10.40 -12.37 -9.90
CA PHE A 116 9.17 -12.97 -9.41
C PHE A 116 8.00 -12.01 -9.66
N THR A 117 6.90 -12.53 -10.19
CA THR A 117 5.69 -11.75 -10.46
C THR A 117 4.77 -11.73 -9.24
N GLY A 118 4.07 -10.62 -9.01
CA GLY A 118 3.05 -10.48 -7.98
C GLY A 118 1.93 -9.55 -8.41
N SER A 119 0.69 -9.89 -8.04
CA SER A 119 -0.50 -9.10 -8.34
C SER A 119 -1.05 -8.42 -7.08
N TYR A 120 -1.14 -7.10 -7.11
CA TYR A 120 -1.65 -6.28 -6.01
C TYR A 120 -2.96 -5.63 -6.40
N ARG A 121 -3.85 -5.36 -5.44
CA ARG A 121 -5.18 -4.84 -5.74
C ARG A 121 -5.53 -3.66 -4.87
N ILE A 122 -5.96 -2.58 -5.50
CA ILE A 122 -6.59 -1.44 -4.82
C ILE A 122 -8.05 -1.32 -5.27
N PRO A 123 -8.93 -0.69 -4.49
CA PRO A 123 -10.19 -0.19 -5.03
C PRO A 123 -9.91 0.71 -6.24
N PHE A 124 -10.71 0.60 -7.30
CA PHE A 124 -10.43 1.32 -8.54
C PHE A 124 -10.69 2.83 -8.35
N PRO A 125 -9.67 3.70 -8.52
CA PRO A 125 -9.77 5.11 -8.17
C PRO A 125 -10.62 5.89 -9.17
N LYS A 126 -11.30 6.94 -8.69
CA LYS A 126 -12.07 7.87 -9.52
C LYS A 126 -11.21 8.91 -10.23
N GLU A 127 -10.13 9.32 -9.58
CA GLU A 127 -9.19 10.35 -10.03
C GLU A 127 -7.76 9.78 -10.09
N PRO A 128 -6.81 10.45 -10.77
CA PRO A 128 -5.43 9.98 -10.80
C PRO A 128 -4.79 9.94 -9.42
N VAL A 129 -4.02 8.88 -9.17
CA VAL A 129 -3.40 8.58 -7.87
C VAL A 129 -1.93 8.23 -8.03
N THR A 130 -1.17 8.37 -6.95
CA THR A 130 0.18 7.81 -6.83
C THR A 130 0.15 6.60 -5.91
N VAL A 131 0.55 5.44 -6.43
CA VAL A 131 0.73 4.22 -5.65
C VAL A 131 2.21 4.08 -5.30
N LYS A 132 2.51 3.97 -4.01
CA LYS A 132 3.87 3.83 -3.48
C LYS A 132 4.02 2.48 -2.81
N PHE A 133 5.09 1.76 -3.14
CA PHE A 133 5.47 0.51 -2.52
C PHE A 133 6.70 0.74 -1.64
N PHE A 134 6.65 0.18 -0.44
CA PHE A 134 7.66 0.34 0.59
C PHE A 134 8.17 -1.02 1.04
N GLU A 135 9.45 -1.09 1.36
CA GLU A 135 10.06 -2.21 2.09
C GLU A 135 10.25 -1.83 3.55
N ARG A 136 10.11 -2.81 4.45
CA ARG A 136 10.50 -2.66 5.83
C ARG A 136 12.01 -2.82 6.01
N GLU A 137 12.65 -1.77 6.48
CA GLU A 137 14.05 -1.82 6.89
C GLU A 137 14.22 -2.72 8.11
N LYS A 138 15.07 -3.74 8.01
CA LYS A 138 15.28 -4.74 9.08
C LYS A 138 15.93 -4.13 10.34
N SER A 139 16.70 -3.07 10.19
CA SER A 139 17.47 -2.45 11.27
C SER A 139 16.57 -1.77 12.32
N ASN A 140 15.47 -1.16 11.88
CA ASN A 140 14.64 -0.29 12.70
C ASN A 140 13.13 -0.51 12.52
N GLY A 141 12.73 -1.39 11.60
CA GLY A 141 11.33 -1.73 11.32
C GLY A 141 10.52 -0.66 10.58
N LYS A 142 11.15 0.43 10.12
CA LYS A 142 10.49 1.51 9.37
C LYS A 142 10.30 1.11 7.92
N PHE A 143 9.33 1.74 7.27
CA PHE A 143 9.09 1.56 5.85
C PHE A 143 9.84 2.60 5.04
N GLU A 144 10.65 2.14 4.09
CA GLU A 144 11.38 2.96 3.12
C GLU A 144 10.80 2.79 1.72
N LEU A 145 10.74 3.89 0.97
CA LEU A 145 10.14 3.90 -0.36
C LEU A 145 11.01 3.08 -1.32
N LEU A 146 10.42 2.06 -1.94
CA LEU A 146 11.09 1.18 -2.89
C LEU A 146 10.66 1.48 -4.33
N TYR A 147 9.39 1.80 -4.55
CA TYR A 147 8.85 2.08 -5.89
C TYR A 147 7.65 3.01 -5.84
N SER A 148 7.46 3.81 -6.89
CA SER A 148 6.33 4.73 -7.01
C SER A 148 5.81 4.73 -8.44
N LEU A 149 4.49 4.68 -8.58
CA LEU A 149 3.79 4.67 -9.85
C LEU A 149 2.63 5.67 -9.83
N ASN A 150 2.55 6.52 -10.85
CA ASN A 150 1.37 7.36 -11.07
C ASN A 150 0.40 6.60 -11.97
N ILE A 151 -0.86 6.57 -11.59
CA ILE A 151 -1.92 5.88 -12.35
C ILE A 151 -3.04 6.87 -12.64
N ASP A 152 -3.33 7.06 -13.91
CA ASP A 152 -4.53 7.75 -14.37
C ASP A 152 -5.63 6.72 -14.66
N PRO A 153 -6.76 6.70 -13.92
CA PRO A 153 -7.84 5.75 -14.16
C PRO A 153 -8.50 5.89 -15.55
N ALA A 154 -8.27 7.01 -16.25
CA ALA A 154 -8.72 7.24 -17.62
C ALA A 154 -7.73 6.71 -18.67
N ASP A 155 -6.55 6.20 -18.27
CA ASP A 155 -5.58 5.62 -19.20
C ASP A 155 -6.21 4.46 -19.97
N LYS A 156 -6.04 4.51 -21.29
CA LYS A 156 -6.53 3.50 -22.24
C LYS A 156 -5.67 2.24 -22.24
N MET A 157 -4.45 2.31 -21.69
CA MET A 157 -3.56 1.16 -21.53
C MET A 157 -3.92 0.29 -20.33
N ILE A 158 -4.81 0.74 -19.44
CA ILE A 158 -5.40 -0.13 -18.42
C ILE A 158 -6.30 -1.13 -19.13
N ASN A 159 -5.95 -2.41 -19.08
CA ASN A 159 -6.77 -3.46 -19.68
C ASN A 159 -8.10 -3.57 -18.92
N ARG A 160 -9.20 -3.68 -19.67
CA ARG A 160 -10.59 -3.75 -19.15
C ARG A 160 -11.32 -4.99 -19.64
N GLU A 161 -10.65 -5.83 -20.42
CA GLU A 161 -11.21 -7.08 -20.89
C GLU A 161 -11.38 -8.05 -19.72
N LYS A 162 -12.43 -8.85 -19.79
CA LYS A 162 -12.65 -9.92 -18.83
C LYS A 162 -11.74 -11.09 -19.21
N GLU A 163 -10.61 -11.24 -18.51
CA GLU A 163 -9.61 -12.29 -18.82
C GLU A 163 -10.18 -13.70 -18.78
N ASN A 164 -11.10 -14.00 -17.84
CA ASN A 164 -11.57 -15.35 -17.60
C ASN A 164 -13.09 -15.43 -17.38
N ASN A 165 -13.70 -16.48 -17.90
CA ASN A 165 -15.13 -16.76 -17.73
C ASN A 165 -15.36 -18.17 -17.16
N PHE A 166 -14.78 -18.43 -15.99
CA PHE A 166 -14.97 -19.70 -15.30
C PHE A 166 -16.39 -19.82 -14.72
N LYS A 167 -16.91 -21.04 -14.69
CA LYS A 167 -18.16 -21.35 -13.98
C LYS A 167 -17.93 -21.17 -12.48
N VAL A 168 -18.66 -20.25 -11.85
CA VAL A 168 -18.63 -20.02 -10.40
C VAL A 168 -19.89 -20.63 -9.79
N THR A 169 -19.76 -21.28 -8.64
CA THR A 169 -20.88 -21.82 -7.87
C THR A 169 -20.73 -21.35 -6.43
N SER A 170 -21.71 -20.60 -5.93
CA SER A 170 -21.73 -20.17 -4.53
C SER A 170 -22.02 -21.36 -3.63
N ILE A 171 -21.17 -21.53 -2.61
CA ILE A 171 -21.30 -22.62 -1.63
C ILE A 171 -21.89 -22.11 -0.31
N LEU A 172 -21.73 -20.80 -0.04
CA LEU A 172 -22.20 -20.09 1.15
C LEU A 172 -22.72 -18.70 0.76
#